data_AF-A0A3D3W8Z7-F1
#
_entry.id   AF-A0A3D3W8Z7-F1
#
_cell.length_a   1.000
_cell.length_b   1.000
_cell.length_c   1.000
_cell.angle_alpha   90.00
_cell.angle_beta   90.00
_cell.angle_gamma   90.00
#
_symmetry.space_group_name_H-M   'P 1'
#
loop_
_entity.id
_entity.type
_entity.pdbx_description
1 polymer ?
#
loop_
_entity_poly.entity_id
_entity_poly.type
_entity_poly.pdbx_seq_one_letter_code
_entity_poly.pdbx_strand_id
1 'polypeptide(L)'
;MELIFFCKILTDLALYFAFGTYIFAWMGHRPPVMGPFLIMLVTAMICYALRRKQPEILRLLPLSLMLFCFLFPENILDSLLLAPACLYVGFVAKRQLFRLEYNTQHDAFLFGVKLLPLLLAPSLLTLDFEQLEQGALPFVVLYLVCGVLLMRMLRHDEATIQQTRFKLQNAAAVIVCCILGYELSRGTALRAGARLLSLFYHKVISPLLMLVAYALSFFIYLFTLFLKLFFKDIEVTRPESSYTETIPSTPDVSGTNPVQFPPWLVLLGKILLVAVILLLVFLLLRRLLRRGKPI
;
A
#
# COMPACT_ATOMS: atom_id res chain seq x y z
N MET A 1 11.39 24.61 2.38
CA MET A 1 11.25 24.05 3.74
C MET A 1 9.84 23.56 4.03
N GLU A 2 8.77 24.35 3.81
CA GLU A 2 7.38 23.89 4.04
C GLU A 2 7.01 22.60 3.30
N LEU A 3 7.29 22.54 2.00
CA LEU A 3 7.00 21.35 1.18
C LEU A 3 7.79 20.10 1.63
N ILE A 4 9.03 20.29 2.07
CA ILE A 4 9.90 19.22 2.58
C ILE A 4 9.32 18.67 3.88
N PHE A 5 8.91 19.56 4.78
CA PHE A 5 8.26 19.15 6.03
C PHE A 5 6.92 18.45 5.78
N PHE A 6 6.11 18.97 4.85
CA PHE A 6 4.87 18.32 4.42
C PHE A 6 5.13 16.89 3.94
N CYS A 7 6.08 16.71 3.01
CA CYS A 7 6.42 15.39 2.48
C CYS A 7 6.90 14.44 3.57
N LYS A 8 7.68 14.92 4.55
CA LYS A 8 8.12 14.11 5.69
C LYS A 8 6.96 13.60 6.54
N ILE A 9 6.06 14.50 6.98
CA ILE A 9 4.89 14.08 7.77
C ILE A 9 4.00 13.15 6.96
N LEU A 10 3.81 13.46 5.69
CA LEU A 10 3.04 12.66 4.77
C LEU A 10 3.62 11.25 4.62
N THR A 11 4.95 11.10 4.49
CA THR A 11 5.60 9.79 4.44
C THR A 11 5.51 9.03 5.76
N ASP A 12 5.77 9.70 6.89
CA ASP A 12 5.76 9.02 8.20
C ASP A 12 4.35 8.51 8.54
N LEU A 13 3.32 9.34 8.30
CA LEU A 13 1.92 8.96 8.50
C LEU A 13 1.49 7.89 7.49
N ALA A 14 1.86 8.01 6.22
CA ALA A 14 1.51 7.00 5.22
C ALA A 14 2.07 5.63 5.58
N LEU A 15 3.33 5.54 6.03
CA LEU A 15 3.89 4.27 6.49
C LEU A 15 3.10 3.72 7.69
N TYR A 16 2.79 4.57 8.67
CA TYR A 16 2.01 4.17 9.84
C TYR A 16 0.63 3.63 9.46
N PHE A 17 -0.11 4.38 8.64
CA PHE A 17 -1.45 4.00 8.22
C PHE A 17 -1.45 2.76 7.32
N ALA A 18 -0.45 2.57 6.45
CA ALA A 18 -0.32 1.35 5.65
C ALA A 18 -0.31 0.08 6.52
N PHE A 19 0.52 0.05 7.57
CA PHE A 19 0.55 -1.05 8.52
C PHE A 19 -0.74 -1.09 9.34
N GLY A 20 -1.13 0.04 9.91
CA GLY A 20 -2.29 0.15 10.78
C GLY A 20 -3.59 -0.36 10.15
N THR A 21 -3.94 0.11 8.96
CA THR A 21 -5.16 -0.30 8.26
C THR A 21 -5.13 -1.76 7.86
N TYR A 22 -3.97 -2.25 7.41
CA TYR A 22 -3.83 -3.65 7.02
C TYR A 22 -4.06 -4.58 8.20
N ILE A 23 -3.52 -4.24 9.36
CA ILE A 23 -3.65 -5.03 10.59
C ILE A 23 -5.09 -5.02 11.09
N PHE A 24 -5.75 -3.87 11.06
CA PHE A 24 -7.15 -3.75 11.47
C PHE A 24 -8.09 -4.49 10.52
N ALA A 25 -7.82 -4.47 9.21
CA ALA A 25 -8.55 -5.26 8.23
C ALA A 25 -8.51 -6.76 8.56
N TRP A 26 -7.38 -7.27 9.02
CA TRP A 26 -7.23 -8.66 9.46
C TRP A 26 -8.01 -8.99 10.75
N MET A 27 -8.26 -7.99 11.58
CA MET A 27 -9.15 -8.09 12.74
C MET A 27 -10.63 -7.93 12.35
N GLY A 28 -10.95 -7.82 11.06
CA GLY A 28 -12.30 -7.62 10.54
C GLY A 28 -12.81 -6.18 10.64
N HIS A 29 -11.94 -5.21 10.96
CA HIS A 29 -12.30 -3.81 11.13
C HIS A 29 -11.78 -2.97 9.95
N ARG A 30 -12.60 -2.07 9.42
CA ARG A 30 -12.24 -1.15 8.33
C ARG A 30 -12.37 0.30 8.81
N PRO A 31 -11.43 0.79 9.66
CA PRO A 31 -11.55 2.12 10.24
C PRO A 31 -11.50 3.21 9.16
N PRO A 32 -12.34 4.27 9.26
CA PRO A 32 -12.30 5.41 8.35
C PRO A 32 -11.06 6.27 8.63
N VAL A 33 -9.92 5.91 8.03
CA VAL A 33 -8.62 6.55 8.31
C VAL A 33 -8.34 7.81 7.50
N MET A 34 -9.02 8.01 6.36
CA MET A 34 -8.64 9.07 5.42
C MET A 34 -8.98 10.47 5.95
N GLY A 35 -10.10 10.63 6.65
CA GLY A 35 -10.45 11.88 7.35
C GLY A 35 -9.43 12.25 8.44
N PRO A 36 -9.16 11.36 9.42
CA PRO A 36 -8.12 11.57 10.43
C PRO A 36 -6.73 11.85 9.84
N PHE A 37 -6.34 11.15 8.78
CA PHE A 37 -5.06 11.38 8.09
C PHE A 37 -4.93 12.82 7.57
N LEU A 38 -5.97 13.37 6.92
CA LEU A 38 -5.98 14.74 6.43
C LEU A 38 -5.96 15.76 7.56
N ILE A 39 -6.74 15.54 8.62
CA ILE A 39 -6.75 16.41 9.80
C ILE A 39 -5.35 16.46 10.43
N MET A 40 -4.70 15.31 10.61
CA MET A 40 -3.33 15.23 11.15
C MET A 40 -2.31 15.98 10.29
N LEU A 41 -2.42 15.88 8.96
CA LEU A 41 -1.56 16.62 8.02
C LEU A 41 -1.76 18.13 8.13
N VAL A 42 -3.02 18.59 8.13
CA VAL A 42 -3.36 20.01 8.24
C VAL A 42 -2.89 20.56 9.58
N THR A 43 -3.15 19.86 10.68
CA THR A 43 -2.67 20.24 12.01
C THR A 43 -1.15 20.37 12.04
N ALA A 44 -0.41 19.39 11.50
CA ALA A 44 1.05 19.43 11.47
C ALA A 44 1.57 20.65 10.69
N MET A 45 0.93 20.99 9.56
CA MET A 45 1.30 22.13 8.73
C MET A 45 0.99 23.47 9.39
N ILE A 46 -0.15 23.60 10.06
CA ILE A 46 -0.50 24.82 10.82
C ILE A 46 0.51 25.00 11.97
N CYS A 47 0.83 23.94 12.72
CA CYS A 47 1.87 23.97 13.75
C CYS A 47 3.24 24.42 13.20
N TYR A 48 3.60 23.96 11.99
CA TYR A 48 4.83 24.39 11.32
C TYR A 48 4.78 25.88 10.93
N ALA A 49 3.67 26.35 10.37
CA ALA A 49 3.51 27.75 9.96
C ALA A 49 3.57 28.73 11.15
N LEU A 50 2.99 28.34 12.29
CA LEU A 50 3.00 29.16 13.52
C LEU A 50 4.36 29.16 14.25
N ARG A 51 5.32 28.31 13.85
CA ARG A 51 6.64 28.18 14.49
C ARG A 51 7.37 29.50 14.69
N ARG A 52 7.33 30.40 13.70
CA ARG A 52 8.17 31.62 13.67
C ARG A 52 7.52 32.85 14.31
N LYS A 53 6.20 32.87 14.51
CA LYS A 53 5.46 34.12 14.72
C LYS A 53 4.72 34.23 16.06
N GLN A 54 4.62 33.16 16.85
CA GLN A 54 3.66 33.08 17.96
C GLN A 54 4.27 32.48 19.24
N PRO A 55 3.76 32.86 20.43
CA PRO A 55 4.13 32.24 21.71
C PRO A 55 3.69 30.77 21.77
N GLU A 56 4.31 30.00 22.68
CA GLU A 56 4.19 28.53 22.70
C GLU A 56 2.74 28.01 22.78
N ILE A 57 1.86 28.72 23.46
CA ILE A 57 0.45 28.34 23.65
C ILE A 57 -0.33 28.40 22.32
N LEU A 58 -0.17 29.48 21.55
CA LEU A 58 -0.81 29.62 20.23
C LEU A 58 -0.22 28.63 19.20
N ARG A 59 1.04 28.22 19.37
CA ARG A 59 1.67 27.19 18.52
C ARG A 59 1.09 25.79 18.78
N LEU A 60 0.65 25.51 20.00
CA LEU A 60 0.05 24.23 20.40
C LEU A 60 -1.46 24.21 20.18
N LEU A 61 -2.11 25.36 20.00
CA LEU A 61 -3.55 25.45 19.74
C LEU A 61 -4.04 24.55 18.58
N PRO A 62 -3.33 24.41 17.45
CA PRO A 62 -3.77 23.51 16.36
C PRO A 62 -3.80 22.03 16.76
N LEU A 63 -3.17 21.60 17.86
CA LEU A 63 -3.33 20.23 18.37
C LEU A 63 -4.76 19.94 18.84
N SER A 64 -5.55 20.96 19.18
CA SER A 64 -6.97 20.76 19.50
C SER A 64 -7.74 20.18 18.31
N LEU A 65 -7.32 20.46 17.06
CA LEU A 65 -7.92 19.85 15.88
C LEU A 65 -7.78 18.33 15.86
N MET A 66 -6.77 17.77 16.54
CA MET A 66 -6.57 16.32 16.60
C MET A 66 -7.64 15.62 17.44
N LEU A 67 -8.37 16.34 18.30
CA LEU A 67 -9.52 15.77 19.01
C LEU A 67 -10.64 15.39 18.03
N PHE A 68 -10.78 16.12 16.91
CA PHE A 68 -11.77 15.79 15.88
C PHE A 68 -11.44 14.49 15.15
N CYS A 69 -10.20 14.01 15.19
CA CYS A 69 -9.85 12.69 14.64
C CYS A 69 -10.63 11.56 15.35
N PHE A 70 -11.01 11.74 16.62
CA PHE A 70 -11.74 10.75 17.40
C PHE A 70 -13.26 10.77 17.19
N LEU A 71 -13.79 11.65 16.32
CA LEU A 71 -15.20 11.65 15.93
C LEU A 71 -15.52 10.68 14.78
N PHE A 72 -14.49 10.25 14.04
CA PHE A 72 -14.61 9.32 12.92
C PHE A 72 -14.71 7.84 13.31
N PRO A 73 -13.94 7.31 14.28
CA PRO A 73 -14.03 5.91 14.66
C PRO A 73 -15.35 5.60 15.37
N GLU A 74 -16.05 4.56 14.93
CA GLU A 74 -17.26 4.07 15.59
C GLU A 74 -16.93 3.20 16.82
N ASN A 75 -15.73 2.59 16.83
CA ASN A 75 -15.28 1.68 17.89
C ASN A 75 -14.05 2.20 18.65
N ILE A 76 -13.90 1.75 19.90
CA ILE A 76 -12.73 2.04 20.74
C ILE A 76 -11.45 1.48 20.11
N LEU A 77 -11.54 0.33 19.45
CA LEU A 77 -10.41 -0.28 18.74
C LEU A 77 -9.93 0.62 17.59
N ASP A 78 -10.85 1.18 16.81
CA ASP A 78 -10.51 2.10 15.71
C ASP A 78 -9.88 3.40 16.24
N SER A 79 -10.32 3.86 17.41
CA SER A 79 -9.70 4.98 18.14
C SER A 79 -8.28 4.66 18.60
N LEU A 80 -8.02 3.41 19.01
CA LEU A 80 -6.70 2.95 19.41
C LEU A 80 -5.70 2.97 18.24
N LEU A 81 -6.17 2.76 17.00
CA LEU A 81 -5.33 2.93 15.81
C LEU A 81 -4.90 4.41 15.60
N LEU A 82 -5.76 5.37 15.94
CA LEU A 82 -5.47 6.79 15.70
C LEU A 82 -4.58 7.40 16.78
N ALA A 83 -4.69 6.93 18.02
CA ALA A 83 -3.99 7.52 19.16
C ALA A 83 -2.46 7.61 19.00
N PRO A 84 -1.72 6.57 18.54
CA PRO A 84 -0.27 6.67 18.36
C PRO A 84 0.14 7.66 17.26
N ALA A 85 -0.62 7.73 16.16
CA ALA A 85 -0.40 8.74 15.12
C ALA A 85 -0.65 10.16 15.64
N CYS A 86 -1.68 10.33 16.47
CA CYS A 86 -1.97 11.60 17.13
C CYS A 86 -0.79 12.05 18.03
N LEU A 87 -0.30 11.13 18.87
CA LEU A 87 0.84 11.35 19.74
C LEU A 87 2.11 11.67 18.96
N TYR A 88 2.33 11.02 17.81
CA TYR A 88 3.48 11.29 16.95
C TYR A 88 3.49 12.74 16.46
N VAL A 89 2.39 13.21 15.86
CA VAL A 89 2.30 14.60 15.36
C VAL A 89 2.42 15.60 16.51
N GLY A 90 1.79 15.33 17.66
CA GLY A 90 1.95 16.16 18.85
C GLY A 90 3.38 16.22 19.37
N PHE A 91 4.09 15.09 19.35
CA PHE A 91 5.51 15.06 19.71
C PHE A 91 6.37 15.87 18.73
N VAL A 92 6.16 15.71 17.43
CA VAL A 92 6.89 16.48 16.40
C VAL A 92 6.65 17.98 16.55
N ALA A 93 5.40 18.39 16.80
CA ALA A 93 5.04 19.78 17.02
C ALA A 93 5.67 20.34 18.31
N LYS A 94 5.65 19.59 19.42
CA LYS A 94 6.23 20.01 20.70
C LYS A 94 7.75 20.12 20.66
N ARG A 95 8.43 19.13 20.07
CA ARG A 95 9.91 19.05 20.02
C ARG A 95 10.53 19.83 18.88
N GLN A 96 9.73 20.45 18.01
CA GLN A 96 10.21 21.31 16.91
C GLN A 96 11.18 20.57 15.97
N LEU A 97 10.90 19.30 15.66
CA LEU A 97 11.74 18.41 14.85
C LEU A 97 11.64 18.69 13.34
N PHE A 98 11.92 19.94 13.02
CA PHE A 98 11.75 20.57 11.72
C PHE A 98 13.07 20.72 10.97
N ARG A 99 14.21 20.38 11.59
CA ARG A 99 15.47 20.20 10.86
C ARG A 99 15.47 18.79 10.27
N LEU A 100 15.64 18.70 8.97
CA LEU A 100 15.73 17.44 8.26
C LEU A 100 17.13 17.30 7.68
N GLU A 101 17.79 16.21 8.01
CA GLU A 101 19.05 15.80 7.41
C GLU A 101 18.81 14.67 6.41
N TYR A 102 19.51 14.72 5.28
CA TYR A 102 19.39 13.71 4.22
C TYR A 102 19.69 12.29 4.75
N ASN A 103 20.82 12.08 5.44
CA ASN A 103 21.23 10.75 5.92
C ASN A 103 20.19 10.13 6.84
N THR A 104 19.67 10.91 7.79
CA THR A 104 18.67 10.45 8.75
C THR A 104 17.35 10.07 8.07
N GLN A 105 16.92 10.81 7.03
CA GLN A 105 15.71 10.48 6.26
C GLN A 105 15.94 9.33 5.27
N HIS A 106 17.15 9.18 4.75
CA HIS A 106 17.54 8.07 3.90
C HIS A 106 17.49 6.74 4.64
N ASP A 107 18.09 6.67 5.82
CA ASP A 107 18.08 5.46 6.64
C ASP A 107 16.67 5.11 7.11
N ALA A 108 15.86 6.14 7.38
CA ALA A 108 14.45 5.99 7.68
C ALA A 108 13.65 5.36 6.54
N PHE A 109 13.86 5.89 5.33
CA PHE A 109 13.20 5.43 4.13
C PHE A 109 13.58 3.99 3.81
N LEU A 110 14.88 3.68 3.80
CA LEU A 110 15.35 2.32 3.57
C LEU A 110 14.82 1.33 4.62
N PHE A 111 14.71 1.75 5.87
CA PHE A 111 14.11 0.92 6.91
C PHE A 111 12.64 0.63 6.62
N GLY A 112 11.85 1.64 6.26
CA GLY A 112 10.43 1.41 5.92
C GLY A 112 10.27 0.56 4.65
N VAL A 113 11.11 0.76 3.63
CA VAL A 113 11.14 -0.10 2.43
C VAL A 113 11.44 -1.55 2.79
N LYS A 114 12.37 -1.80 3.72
CA LYS A 114 12.67 -3.16 4.23
C LYS A 114 11.50 -3.77 5.02
N LEU A 115 10.63 -2.94 5.60
CA LEU A 115 9.44 -3.42 6.31
C LEU A 115 8.27 -3.71 5.37
N LEU A 116 8.16 -3.04 4.21
CA LEU A 116 7.02 -3.22 3.29
C LEU A 116 6.75 -4.69 2.90
N PRO A 117 7.75 -5.55 2.64
CA PRO A 117 7.52 -6.97 2.37
C PRO A 117 6.77 -7.71 3.49
N LEU A 118 6.81 -7.21 4.73
CA LEU A 118 6.05 -7.78 5.84
C LEU A 118 4.53 -7.65 5.64
N LEU A 119 4.06 -6.66 4.86
CA LEU A 119 2.66 -6.55 4.47
C LEU A 119 2.22 -7.68 3.53
N LEU A 120 3.16 -8.28 2.77
CA LEU A 120 2.85 -9.39 1.86
C LEU A 120 2.74 -10.73 2.61
N ALA A 121 3.47 -10.90 3.71
CA ALA A 121 3.58 -12.19 4.38
C ALA A 121 2.21 -12.77 4.82
N PRO A 122 1.30 -12.01 5.46
CA PRO A 122 0.00 -12.54 5.84
C PRO A 122 -0.88 -12.83 4.62
N SER A 123 -0.91 -11.93 3.63
CA SER A 123 -1.70 -12.11 2.40
C SER A 123 -1.24 -13.31 1.57
N LEU A 124 0.05 -13.62 1.55
CA LEU A 124 0.57 -14.83 0.89
C LEU A 124 0.15 -16.11 1.61
N LEU A 125 0.00 -16.08 2.94
CA LEU A 125 -0.43 -17.23 3.73
C LEU A 125 -1.92 -17.55 3.56
N THR A 126 -2.77 -16.53 3.41
CA THR A 126 -4.22 -16.71 3.20
C THR A 126 -4.64 -16.73 1.74
N LEU A 127 -3.74 -16.38 0.82
CA LEU A 127 -4.03 -16.11 -0.60
C LEU A 127 -5.11 -15.04 -0.81
N ASP A 128 -5.37 -14.22 0.21
CA ASP A 128 -6.31 -13.10 0.18
C ASP A 128 -5.53 -11.76 0.13
N PHE A 129 -5.64 -11.09 -1.02
CA PHE A 129 -5.01 -9.81 -1.28
C PHE A 129 -5.97 -8.63 -1.17
N GLU A 130 -7.26 -8.87 -0.93
CA GLU A 130 -8.28 -7.81 -0.95
C GLU A 130 -7.98 -6.73 0.12
N GLN A 131 -7.57 -7.19 1.30
CA GLN A 131 -7.25 -6.31 2.43
C GLN A 131 -5.98 -5.49 2.20
N LEU A 132 -4.99 -6.08 1.52
CA LEU A 132 -3.76 -5.39 1.13
C LEU A 132 -4.07 -4.33 0.09
N GLU A 133 -4.86 -4.68 -0.92
CA GLU A 133 -5.23 -3.84 -2.05
C GLU A 133 -6.05 -2.61 -1.63
N GLN A 134 -7.12 -2.84 -0.88
CA GLN A 134 -8.06 -1.76 -0.51
C GLN A 134 -7.56 -0.92 0.68
N GLY A 135 -6.80 -1.53 1.59
CA GLY A 135 -6.34 -0.88 2.83
C GLY A 135 -4.94 -0.30 2.72
N ALA A 136 -3.93 -1.17 2.60
CA ALA A 136 -2.52 -0.79 2.74
C ALA A 136 -1.95 -0.10 1.49
N LEU A 137 -2.28 -0.63 0.31
CA LEU A 137 -1.64 -0.26 -0.95
C LEU A 137 -1.66 1.25 -1.26
N PRO A 138 -2.77 1.99 -1.06
CA PRO A 138 -2.80 3.43 -1.30
C PRO A 138 -1.73 4.18 -0.48
N PHE A 139 -1.58 3.80 0.79
CA PHE A 139 -0.61 4.40 1.69
C PHE A 139 0.82 3.94 1.40
N VAL A 140 1.03 2.69 0.97
CA VAL A 140 2.34 2.20 0.52
C VAL A 140 2.84 2.98 -0.68
N VAL A 141 1.99 3.18 -1.69
CA VAL A 141 2.33 3.99 -2.87
C VAL A 141 2.65 5.42 -2.46
N LEU A 142 1.80 6.01 -1.61
CA LEU A 142 2.00 7.36 -1.11
C LEU A 142 3.34 7.49 -0.35
N TYR A 143 3.67 6.51 0.50
CA TYR A 143 4.95 6.43 1.21
C TYR A 143 6.15 6.37 0.27
N LEU A 144 6.12 5.47 -0.73
CA LEU A 144 7.24 5.29 -1.66
C LEU A 144 7.49 6.55 -2.48
N VAL A 145 6.43 7.10 -3.09
CA VAL A 145 6.59 8.24 -3.98
C VAL A 145 6.96 9.50 -3.21
N CYS A 146 6.27 9.79 -2.10
CA CYS A 146 6.60 10.96 -1.29
C CYS A 146 7.96 10.82 -0.61
N GLY A 147 8.40 9.60 -0.28
CA GLY A 147 9.71 9.32 0.28
C GLY A 147 10.83 9.57 -0.72
N VAL A 148 10.67 9.11 -1.97
CA VAL A 148 11.62 9.41 -3.05
C VAL A 148 11.66 10.90 -3.36
N LEU A 149 10.51 11.59 -3.40
CA LEU A 149 10.45 13.03 -3.61
C LEU A 149 11.12 13.80 -2.46
N LEU A 150 10.89 13.39 -1.21
CA LEU A 150 11.53 13.96 -0.03
C LEU A 150 13.06 13.85 -0.13
N MET A 151 13.56 12.67 -0.46
CA MET A 151 14.99 12.38 -0.62
C MET A 151 15.62 13.20 -1.75
N ARG A 152 14.92 13.31 -2.88
CA ARG A 152 15.35 14.14 -4.00
C ARG A 152 15.46 15.61 -3.59
N MET A 153 14.46 16.13 -2.88
CA MET A 153 14.48 17.52 -2.41
C MET A 153 15.59 17.79 -1.39
N LEU A 154 15.87 16.83 -0.50
CA LEU A 154 16.92 16.97 0.53
C LEU A 154 18.36 16.89 -0.04
N ARG A 155 18.54 16.44 -1.29
CA ARG A 155 19.85 16.37 -1.94
C ARG A 155 20.28 17.68 -2.60
N HIS A 156 19.36 18.61 -2.81
CA HIS A 156 19.65 19.89 -3.44
C HIS A 156 19.99 20.96 -2.40
N ASP A 157 20.86 21.90 -2.77
CA ASP A 157 21.22 23.04 -1.91
C ASP A 157 20.01 23.94 -1.60
N GLU A 158 20.08 24.64 -0.46
CA GLU A 158 19.01 25.52 0.02
C GLU A 158 18.62 26.59 -1.01
N ALA A 159 19.59 27.09 -1.79
CA ALA A 159 19.36 28.07 -2.86
C ALA A 159 18.40 27.53 -3.94
N THR A 160 18.57 26.26 -4.34
CA THR A 160 17.73 25.60 -5.35
C THR A 160 16.35 25.29 -4.77
N ILE A 161 16.28 24.85 -3.51
CA ILE A 161 15.01 24.58 -2.80
C ILE A 161 14.15 25.84 -2.69
N GLN A 162 14.76 27.03 -2.60
CA GLN A 162 14.03 28.29 -2.46
C GLN A 162 13.41 28.78 -3.78
N GLN A 163 13.90 28.33 -4.93
CA GLN A 163 13.39 28.73 -6.25
C GLN A 163 11.92 28.38 -6.44
N THR A 164 11.13 29.33 -6.93
CA THR A 164 9.67 29.18 -7.11
C THR A 164 9.33 28.08 -8.11
N ARG A 165 10.08 27.98 -9.22
CA ARG A 165 9.86 26.94 -10.24
C ARG A 165 10.07 25.54 -9.67
N PHE A 166 11.14 25.34 -8.90
CA PHE A 166 11.42 24.08 -8.23
C PHE A 166 10.32 23.72 -7.22
N LYS A 167 9.87 24.69 -6.41
CA LYS A 167 8.75 24.48 -5.48
C LYS A 167 7.46 24.07 -6.20
N LEU A 168 7.13 24.74 -7.30
CA LEU A 168 5.89 24.52 -8.03
C LEU A 168 5.88 23.15 -8.72
N GLN A 169 7.00 22.72 -9.31
CA GLN A 169 7.14 21.39 -9.90
C GLN A 169 7.04 20.27 -8.85
N ASN A 170 7.69 20.42 -7.69
CA ASN A 170 7.60 19.43 -6.63
C ASN A 170 6.21 19.43 -5.97
N ALA A 171 5.58 20.59 -5.80
CA ALA A 171 4.22 20.68 -5.29
C ALA A 171 3.21 20.01 -6.24
N ALA A 172 3.33 20.25 -7.55
CA ALA A 172 2.52 19.59 -8.57
C ALA A 172 2.71 18.06 -8.52
N ALA A 173 3.96 17.59 -8.40
CA ALA A 173 4.24 16.16 -8.26
C ALA A 173 3.55 15.56 -7.03
N VAL A 174 3.64 16.22 -5.87
CA VAL A 174 2.98 15.77 -4.64
C VAL A 174 1.46 15.76 -4.78
N ILE A 175 0.86 16.78 -5.40
CA ILE A 175 -0.59 16.84 -5.65
C ILE A 175 -1.02 15.66 -6.53
N VAL A 176 -0.34 15.42 -7.64
CA VAL A 176 -0.62 14.28 -8.53
C VAL A 176 -0.52 12.96 -7.75
N CYS A 177 0.47 12.82 -6.87
CA CYS A 177 0.62 11.61 -6.05
C CYS A 177 -0.51 11.43 -5.05
N CYS A 178 -0.98 12.50 -4.41
CA CYS A 178 -2.14 12.44 -3.53
C CYS A 178 -3.42 12.06 -4.28
N ILE A 179 -3.63 12.60 -5.48
CA ILE A 179 -4.77 12.24 -6.35
C ILE A 179 -4.70 10.77 -6.74
N LEU A 180 -3.53 10.29 -7.19
CA LEU A 180 -3.33 8.88 -7.53
C LEU A 180 -3.54 7.97 -6.32
N GLY A 181 -3.01 8.34 -5.15
CA GLY A 181 -3.23 7.61 -3.90
C GLY A 181 -4.71 7.55 -3.50
N TYR A 182 -5.45 8.64 -3.70
CA TYR A 182 -6.88 8.68 -3.45
C TYR A 182 -7.67 7.77 -4.42
N GLU A 183 -7.34 7.77 -5.70
CA GLU A 183 -7.97 6.88 -6.70
C GLU A 183 -7.61 5.40 -6.47
N LEU A 184 -6.38 5.11 -6.04
CA LEU A 184 -5.97 3.77 -5.59
C LEU A 184 -6.83 3.31 -4.40
N SER A 185 -7.12 4.19 -3.44
CA SER A 185 -7.96 3.87 -2.28
C SER A 185 -9.41 3.53 -2.65
N ARG A 186 -9.92 3.95 -3.82
CA ARG A 186 -11.26 3.61 -4.28
C ARG A 186 -11.34 2.25 -4.96
N GLY A 187 -10.20 1.59 -5.22
CA GLY A 187 -10.12 0.32 -5.96
C GLY A 187 -10.51 0.44 -7.44
N THR A 188 -10.97 1.61 -7.91
CA THR A 188 -11.35 1.89 -9.29
C THR A 188 -10.13 1.82 -10.22
N ALA A 189 -9.01 2.40 -9.79
CA ALA A 189 -7.76 2.38 -10.55
C ALA A 189 -7.21 0.94 -10.72
N LEU A 190 -7.30 0.12 -9.68
CA LEU A 190 -6.83 -1.27 -9.71
C LEU A 190 -7.74 -2.15 -10.55
N ARG A 191 -9.06 -1.99 -10.45
CA ARG A 191 -10.01 -2.64 -11.36
C ARG A 191 -9.81 -2.20 -12.80
N ALA A 192 -9.50 -0.92 -13.06
CA ALA A 192 -9.20 -0.43 -14.39
C ALA A 192 -7.88 -1.05 -14.92
N GLY A 193 -6.83 -1.11 -14.11
CA GLY A 193 -5.57 -1.77 -14.44
C GLY A 193 -5.75 -3.27 -14.71
N ALA A 194 -6.51 -3.97 -13.86
CA ALA A 194 -6.85 -5.38 -14.03
C ALA A 194 -7.66 -5.63 -15.31
N ARG A 195 -8.59 -4.74 -15.67
CA ARG A 195 -9.31 -4.79 -16.96
C ARG A 195 -8.37 -4.61 -18.14
N LEU A 196 -7.42 -3.68 -18.04
CA LEU A 196 -6.43 -3.42 -19.09
C LEU A 196 -5.50 -4.63 -19.28
N LEU A 197 -5.03 -5.23 -18.17
CA LEU A 197 -4.22 -6.43 -18.17
C LEU A 197 -5.00 -7.65 -18.69
N SER A 198 -6.27 -7.80 -18.29
CA SER A 198 -7.17 -8.85 -18.79
C SER A 198 -7.40 -8.72 -20.29
N LEU A 199 -7.57 -7.48 -20.79
CA LEU A 199 -7.69 -7.20 -22.21
C LEU A 199 -6.40 -7.53 -22.96
N PHE A 200 -5.23 -7.20 -22.41
CA PHE A 200 -3.93 -7.59 -22.98
C PHE A 200 -3.76 -9.12 -23.00
N TYR A 201 -4.14 -9.81 -21.92
CA TYR A 201 -4.09 -11.26 -21.85
C TYR A 201 -5.00 -11.90 -22.91
N HIS A 202 -6.25 -11.46 -23.03
CA HIS A 202 -7.21 -12.03 -23.98
C HIS A 202 -6.88 -11.67 -25.43
N LYS A 203 -6.36 -10.47 -25.70
CA LYS A 203 -6.07 -10.03 -27.08
C LYS A 203 -4.69 -10.43 -27.59
N VAL A 204 -3.71 -10.65 -26.72
CA VAL A 204 -2.32 -10.90 -27.13
C VAL A 204 -1.85 -12.28 -26.69
N ILE A 205 -1.97 -12.59 -25.40
CA ILE A 205 -1.39 -13.81 -24.81
C ILE A 205 -2.20 -15.05 -25.21
N SER A 206 -3.51 -15.01 -25.03
CA SER A 206 -4.44 -16.10 -25.37
C SER A 206 -4.34 -16.54 -26.84
N PRO A 207 -4.43 -15.65 -27.84
CA PRO A 207 -4.31 -16.06 -29.24
C PRO A 207 -2.91 -16.58 -29.59
N LEU A 208 -1.85 -16.06 -28.96
CA LEU A 208 -0.50 -16.58 -29.15
C LEU A 208 -0.38 -18.02 -28.62
N LEU A 209 -0.90 -18.29 -27.42
CA LEU A 209 -0.97 -19.63 -26.83
C LEU A 209 -1.79 -20.59 -27.68
N MET A 210 -2.92 -20.13 -28.21
CA MET A 210 -3.79 -20.94 -29.08
C MET A 210 -3.10 -21.25 -30.41
N LEU A 211 -2.34 -20.30 -30.98
CA LEU A 211 -1.54 -20.52 -32.19
C LEU A 211 -0.44 -21.57 -31.94
N VAL A 212 0.24 -21.52 -30.80
CA VAL A 212 1.21 -22.54 -30.39
C VAL A 212 0.53 -23.91 -30.26
N ALA A 213 -0.65 -23.98 -29.64
CA ALA A 213 -1.41 -25.22 -29.50
C ALA A 213 -1.86 -25.80 -30.85
N TYR A 214 -2.30 -24.96 -31.78
CA TYR A 214 -2.65 -25.39 -33.15
C TYR A 214 -1.43 -25.86 -33.92
N ALA A 215 -0.29 -25.17 -33.82
CA ALA A 215 0.95 -25.59 -34.44
C ALA A 215 1.38 -26.98 -33.92
N LEU A 216 1.33 -27.19 -32.59
CA LEU A 216 1.64 -28.47 -31.98
C LEU A 216 0.69 -29.58 -32.47
N SER A 217 -0.62 -29.29 -32.52
CA SER A 217 -1.63 -30.23 -33.03
C SER A 217 -1.42 -30.56 -34.50
N PHE A 218 -1.03 -29.57 -35.32
CA PHE A 218 -0.68 -29.78 -36.72
C PHE A 218 0.54 -30.68 -36.88
N PHE A 219 1.59 -30.47 -36.06
CA PHE A 219 2.77 -31.34 -36.04
C PHE A 219 2.41 -32.78 -35.64
N ILE A 220 1.59 -32.97 -34.61
CA ILE A 220 1.11 -34.29 -34.18
C ILE A 220 0.29 -34.96 -35.31
N TYR A 221 -0.57 -34.20 -36.00
CA TYR A 221 -1.34 -34.68 -37.14
C TYR A 221 -0.44 -35.11 -38.31
N LEU A 222 0.57 -34.31 -38.64
CA LEU A 222 1.50 -34.63 -39.72
C LEU A 222 2.35 -35.87 -39.39
N PHE A 223 2.75 -35.99 -38.13
CA PHE A 223 3.48 -37.15 -37.61
C PHE A 223 2.61 -38.42 -37.63
N THR A 224 1.33 -38.34 -37.25
CA THR A 224 0.40 -39.48 -37.35
C THR A 224 0.11 -39.88 -38.79
N LEU A 225 0.03 -38.91 -39.72
CA LEU A 225 -0.09 -39.20 -41.16
C LEU A 225 1.16 -39.89 -41.71
N PHE A 226 2.35 -39.43 -41.30
CA PHE A 226 3.62 -40.10 -41.62
C PHE A 226 3.67 -41.54 -41.07
N LEU A 227 3.24 -41.76 -39.82
CA LEU A 227 3.17 -43.10 -39.24
C LEU A 227 2.18 -44.01 -39.98
N LYS A 228 1.05 -43.48 -40.45
CA LYS A 228 0.07 -44.23 -41.26
C LYS A 228 0.64 -44.74 -42.59
N LEU A 229 1.67 -44.09 -43.12
CA LEU A 229 2.40 -44.57 -44.31
C LEU A 229 3.16 -45.88 -44.03
N PHE A 230 3.56 -46.14 -42.78
CA PHE A 230 4.30 -47.34 -42.36
C PHE A 230 3.42 -48.38 -41.67
N PHE A 231 2.32 -47.97 -41.04
CA PHE A 231 1.42 -48.84 -40.27
C PHE A 231 -0.03 -48.66 -40.75
N LYS A 232 -0.56 -49.68 -41.44
CA LYS A 232 -1.84 -49.61 -42.18
C LYS A 232 -3.09 -49.54 -41.29
N ASP A 233 -2.95 -49.82 -39.99
CA ASP A 233 -4.07 -49.93 -39.04
C ASP A 233 -4.30 -48.67 -38.18
N ILE A 234 -3.69 -47.52 -38.52
CA ILE A 234 -3.92 -46.27 -37.79
C ILE A 234 -5.13 -45.54 -38.37
N GLU A 235 -6.28 -45.67 -37.71
CA GLU A 235 -7.46 -44.83 -37.96
C GLU A 235 -7.20 -43.41 -37.46
N VAL A 236 -7.22 -42.45 -38.40
CA VAL A 236 -7.00 -41.03 -38.12
C VAL A 236 -8.36 -40.39 -38.02
N THR A 237 -8.90 -40.32 -36.81
CA THR A 237 -10.10 -39.53 -36.53
C THR A 237 -9.70 -38.05 -36.65
N ARG A 238 -10.27 -37.35 -37.64
CA ARG A 238 -10.16 -35.90 -37.75
C ARG A 238 -10.67 -35.31 -36.42
N PRO A 239 -10.01 -34.31 -35.82
CA PRO A 239 -10.61 -33.59 -34.73
C PRO A 239 -11.78 -32.79 -35.32
N GLU A 240 -12.94 -33.42 -35.44
CA GLU A 240 -14.19 -32.68 -35.51
C GLU A 240 -14.21 -31.79 -34.28
N SER A 241 -14.54 -30.53 -34.52
CA SER A 241 -14.65 -29.47 -33.53
C SER A 241 -15.82 -29.72 -32.60
N SER A 242 -15.83 -30.87 -31.92
CA SER A 242 -16.64 -31.16 -30.75
C SER A 242 -15.92 -30.61 -29.53
N TYR A 243 -15.55 -29.34 -29.59
CA TYR A 243 -15.59 -28.52 -28.38
C TYR A 243 -17.06 -28.21 -28.15
N THR A 244 -17.81 -29.20 -27.68
CA THR A 244 -18.94 -28.87 -26.82
C THR A 244 -18.31 -28.06 -25.70
N GLU A 245 -18.56 -26.75 -25.69
CA GLU A 245 -18.40 -25.92 -24.50
C GLU A 245 -19.37 -26.44 -23.43
N THR A 246 -19.11 -27.63 -22.90
CA THR A 246 -19.17 -27.80 -21.46
C THR A 246 -18.02 -26.97 -20.93
N ILE A 247 -18.24 -25.64 -20.87
CA ILE A 247 -17.76 -24.88 -19.73
C ILE A 247 -18.28 -25.70 -18.55
N PRO A 248 -17.43 -26.43 -17.81
CA PRO A 248 -17.86 -26.81 -16.48
C PRO A 248 -18.12 -25.45 -15.86
N SER A 249 -19.39 -25.12 -15.59
CA SER A 249 -19.75 -24.09 -14.64
C SER A 249 -18.69 -24.19 -13.56
N THR A 250 -17.81 -23.18 -13.51
CA THR A 250 -16.66 -23.13 -12.60
C THR A 250 -17.13 -23.79 -11.32
N PRO A 251 -16.52 -24.92 -10.87
CA PRO A 251 -16.90 -25.44 -9.57
C PRO A 251 -16.78 -24.22 -8.68
N ASP A 252 -17.88 -23.87 -8.03
CA ASP A 252 -17.96 -22.69 -7.20
C ASP A 252 -16.79 -22.83 -6.22
N VAL A 253 -15.65 -22.17 -6.51
CA VAL A 253 -14.49 -22.12 -5.61
C VAL A 253 -14.82 -21.15 -4.47
N SER A 254 -16.11 -20.99 -4.18
CA SER A 254 -16.66 -20.64 -2.88
C SER A 254 -16.60 -21.82 -1.89
N GLY A 255 -16.09 -22.99 -2.33
CA GLY A 255 -15.94 -24.20 -1.52
C GLY A 255 -14.54 -24.48 -0.97
N THR A 256 -13.60 -23.53 -0.92
CA THR A 256 -12.49 -23.68 0.01
C THR A 256 -13.07 -23.53 1.41
N ASN A 257 -13.49 -24.65 2.02
CA ASN A 257 -13.61 -24.69 3.46
C ASN A 257 -12.29 -24.16 4.00
N PRO A 258 -12.25 -22.95 4.59
CA PRO A 258 -11.00 -22.44 5.14
C PRO A 258 -10.54 -23.52 6.10
N VAL A 259 -9.26 -23.93 6.03
CA VAL A 259 -8.69 -24.88 6.98
C VAL A 259 -9.08 -24.38 8.37
N GLN A 260 -10.05 -25.05 9.00
CA GLN A 260 -10.62 -24.61 10.27
C GLN A 260 -9.60 -24.97 11.33
N PHE A 261 -8.61 -24.10 11.49
CA PHE A 261 -7.75 -24.14 12.65
C PHE A 261 -8.64 -24.07 13.90
N PRO A 262 -8.30 -24.80 14.97
CA PRO A 262 -9.04 -24.74 16.21
C PRO A 262 -9.24 -23.28 16.63
N PRO A 263 -10.44 -22.86 17.08
CA PRO A 263 -10.75 -21.46 17.37
C PRO A 263 -9.72 -20.80 18.30
N TRP A 264 -9.20 -21.55 19.26
CA TRP A 264 -8.16 -21.11 20.19
C TRP A 264 -6.81 -20.85 19.52
N LEU A 265 -6.44 -21.62 18.49
CA LEU A 265 -5.17 -21.53 17.76
C LEU A 265 -5.19 -20.32 16.81
N VAL A 266 -6.35 -20.06 16.19
CA VAL A 266 -6.62 -18.80 15.45
C VAL A 266 -6.56 -17.60 16.39
N LEU A 267 -7.16 -17.69 17.57
CA LEU A 267 -7.13 -16.62 18.57
C LEU A 267 -5.70 -16.34 19.06
N LEU A 268 -4.93 -17.39 19.34
CA LEU A 268 -3.55 -17.29 19.82
C LEU A 268 -2.63 -16.74 18.73
N GLY A 269 -2.81 -17.17 17.47
CA GLY A 269 -2.12 -16.60 16.31
C GLY A 269 -2.45 -15.11 16.14
N LYS A 270 -3.72 -14.72 16.25
CA LYS A 270 -4.15 -13.31 16.21
C LYS A 270 -3.55 -12.49 17.35
N ILE A 271 -3.56 -13.00 18.58
CA ILE A 271 -2.98 -12.31 19.75
C ILE A 271 -1.46 -12.15 19.62
N LEU A 272 -0.76 -13.21 19.22
CA LEU A 272 0.70 -13.19 19.06
C LEU A 272 1.11 -12.25 17.91
N LEU A 273 0.34 -12.23 16.83
CA LEU A 273 0.53 -11.29 15.72
C LEU A 273 0.27 -9.84 16.18
N VAL A 274 -0.83 -9.57 16.89
CA VAL A 274 -1.13 -8.25 17.47
C VAL A 274 -0.02 -7.81 18.43
N ALA A 275 0.54 -8.72 19.23
CA ALA A 275 1.66 -8.42 20.12
C ALA A 275 2.94 -8.08 19.34
N VAL A 276 3.28 -8.86 18.31
CA VAL A 276 4.42 -8.59 17.41
C VAL A 276 4.25 -7.25 16.68
N ILE A 277 3.02 -6.93 16.30
CA ILE A 277 2.65 -5.70 15.61
C ILE A 277 2.69 -4.49 16.55
N LEU A 278 2.11 -4.58 17.75
CA LEU A 278 2.21 -3.53 18.75
C LEU A 278 3.66 -3.29 19.11
N LEU A 279 4.48 -4.34 19.15
CA LEU A 279 5.92 -4.24 19.33
C LEU A 279 6.61 -3.58 18.12
N LEU A 280 6.22 -3.89 16.89
CA LEU A 280 6.73 -3.24 15.68
C LEU A 280 6.33 -1.76 15.57
N VAL A 281 5.07 -1.44 15.85
CA VAL A 281 4.53 -0.07 15.92
C VAL A 281 5.22 0.70 17.04
N PHE A 282 5.38 0.09 18.21
CA PHE A 282 6.14 0.66 19.32
C PHE A 282 7.62 0.88 18.94
N LEU A 283 8.26 -0.06 18.26
CA LEU A 283 9.65 0.09 17.80
C LEU A 283 9.78 1.17 16.72
N LEU A 284 8.84 1.25 15.77
CA LEU A 284 8.76 2.30 14.76
C LEU A 284 8.61 3.67 15.42
N LEU A 285 7.63 3.82 16.32
CA LEU A 285 7.41 5.04 17.07
C LEU A 285 8.63 5.39 17.93
N ARG A 286 9.19 4.44 18.69
CA ARG A 286 10.39 4.65 19.51
C ARG A 286 11.58 5.11 18.67
N ARG A 287 11.76 4.56 17.47
CA ARG A 287 12.84 4.95 16.56
C ARG A 287 12.57 6.32 15.94
N LEU A 288 11.34 6.62 15.54
CA LEU A 288 10.91 7.94 15.07
C LEU A 288 11.10 9.03 16.15
N LEU A 289 10.75 8.71 17.41
CA LEU A 289 10.95 9.54 18.60
C LEU A 289 12.44 9.80 18.88
N ARG A 290 13.32 8.80 18.68
CA ARG A 290 14.78 8.93 18.87
C ARG A 290 15.47 9.83 17.85
N ARG A 291 14.88 10.05 16.66
CA ARG A 291 15.38 11.00 15.64
C ARG A 291 15.27 12.47 16.09
N GLY A 292 14.58 12.72 17.20
CA GLY A 292 14.32 14.06 17.72
C GLY A 292 15.24 14.55 18.83
N LYS A 293 16.34 13.85 19.11
CA LYS A 293 17.34 14.40 20.03
C LYS A 293 18.12 15.49 19.30
N PRO A 294 18.05 16.77 19.73
CA PRO A 294 19.12 17.69 19.38
C PRO A 294 20.41 17.11 19.96
N ILE A 295 21.45 17.03 19.14
CA ILE A 295 22.83 17.11 19.64
C ILE A 295 23.03 18.56 20.07
#